data_AF-A0A821SD07-F1
#
_entry.id   AF-A0A821SD07-F1
#
_cell.length_a   1.000
_cell.length_b   1.000
_cell.length_c   1.000
_cell.angle_alpha   90.00
_cell.angle_beta   90.00
_cell.angle_gamma   90.00
#
_symmetry.space_group_name_H-M   'P 1'
#
loop_
_entity.id
_entity.type
_entity.pdbx_description
1 polymer ?
#
loop_
_entity_poly.entity_id
_entity_poly.type
_entity_poly.pdbx_seq_one_letter_code
_entity_poly.pdbx_strand_id
1 'polypeptide(L)'
;SACPSAVVSVKNKPPSVLHDTNEQTDRAKPTQSTSTSSSSQQSKGSTTIITPESRKKTIISKSLSNNDDDKIVYIPELPSHIGNNQEIEIMILRKLKNLTGKDNVVVVKCYTDLGIGVIKVSSKKDKEYFINELESIVLDAKRGLMIVFVGEIELISYIVLDPKTKDLPSADEVAQQWMRSYKTSRPLSCDVLSVQFPNIFQIATQSLDELVRAMSIKDFSINHMFATVYFRADCSFLENLPRTVTQDQLRKAITVQVEEKTLLETSLYIQHNKEAGNAVILASEVARKWTSCSSLELDGRVFTKKQSLA
;
A
#
# COMPACT_ATOMS: atom_id res chain seq x y z
N SER A 1 40.15 46.48 1.64
CA SER A 1 39.11 46.64 0.61
C SER A 1 38.23 45.41 0.57
N ALA A 2 36.91 45.46 0.52
CA ALA A 2 35.94 46.51 0.77
C ALA A 2 34.58 45.79 0.87
N CYS A 3 33.75 46.15 1.85
CA CYS A 3 32.30 45.92 1.81
C CYS A 3 31.67 46.67 0.61
N PRO A 4 30.42 46.32 0.24
CA PRO A 4 29.26 47.09 0.75
C PRO A 4 28.07 46.15 1.11
N SER A 5 27.26 46.31 2.18
CA SER A 5 26.31 47.38 2.57
C SER A 5 25.29 47.73 1.47
N ALA A 6 23.97 47.88 1.66
CA ALA A 6 23.04 47.76 2.78
C ALA A 6 21.60 48.12 2.26
N VAL A 7 20.59 48.07 3.16
CA VAL A 7 19.35 48.90 3.21
C VAL A 7 18.10 48.39 2.44
N VAL A 8 17.12 47.72 3.08
CA VAL A 8 15.91 48.19 3.82
C VAL A 8 14.74 48.66 2.91
N SER A 9 13.54 48.09 3.06
CA SER A 9 12.37 48.80 3.65
C SER A 9 11.07 47.97 3.69
N VAL A 10 10.33 48.20 4.78
CA VAL A 10 9.03 47.66 5.18
C VAL A 10 7.94 48.70 4.88
N LYS A 11 6.69 48.30 4.56
CA LYS A 11 5.47 49.02 4.99
C LYS A 11 4.14 48.26 4.72
N ASN A 12 3.52 47.84 5.83
CA ASN A 12 2.12 47.99 6.30
C ASN A 12 0.91 48.03 5.33
N LYS A 13 0.03 47.00 5.49
CA LYS A 13 -1.41 46.93 5.91
C LYS A 13 -2.50 47.95 5.42
N PRO A 14 -3.80 47.57 5.47
CA PRO A 14 -4.94 47.93 4.59
C PRO A 14 -5.93 48.92 5.29
N PRO A 15 -7.21 49.16 4.85
CA PRO A 15 -8.37 48.25 5.08
C PRO A 15 -9.62 48.47 4.15
N SER A 16 -10.78 47.90 4.56
CA SER A 16 -12.20 48.23 4.24
C SER A 16 -12.94 47.27 3.28
N VAL A 17 -14.23 46.92 3.40
CA VAL A 17 -15.34 47.19 4.36
C VAL A 17 -16.48 46.19 4.08
N LEU A 18 -17.34 46.02 5.10
CA LEU A 18 -18.65 45.35 5.26
C LEU A 18 -19.57 45.14 4.04
N HIS A 19 -20.37 44.06 4.09
CA HIS A 19 -21.84 44.16 4.10
C HIS A 19 -22.51 42.89 4.66
N ASP A 20 -23.34 43.09 5.70
CA ASP A 20 -24.44 42.21 6.09
C ASP A 20 -25.55 42.24 5.03
N THR A 21 -26.26 41.12 4.86
CA THR A 21 -27.73 41.13 4.73
C THR A 21 -28.32 39.76 5.04
N ASN A 22 -29.08 39.72 6.13
CA ASN A 22 -30.15 38.78 6.37
C ASN A 22 -31.18 38.85 5.24
N GLU A 23 -31.71 37.71 4.80
CA GLU A 23 -33.15 37.63 4.57
C GLU A 23 -33.66 36.21 4.87
N GLN A 24 -34.68 36.21 5.73
CA GLN A 24 -35.38 35.10 6.30
C GLN A 24 -36.81 35.22 5.79
N THR A 25 -37.36 34.16 5.20
CA THR A 25 -38.80 33.89 4.96
C THR A 25 -38.86 32.60 4.13
N ASP A 26 -39.83 31.70 4.22
CA ASP A 26 -40.77 31.38 5.28
C ASP A 26 -41.31 29.97 4.95
N ARG A 27 -41.93 29.36 5.94
CA ARG A 27 -42.59 28.04 5.94
C ARG A 27 -43.48 27.73 4.73
N ALA A 28 -43.49 26.46 4.30
CA ALA A 28 -44.72 25.66 4.16
C ALA A 28 -44.44 24.15 3.90
N LYS A 29 -44.63 23.33 4.93
CA LYS A 29 -45.24 21.97 4.90
C LYS A 29 -46.56 22.12 5.68
N PRO A 30 -47.62 21.29 5.54
CA PRO A 30 -47.63 19.84 5.35
C PRO A 30 -48.72 19.40 4.31
N THR A 31 -48.97 18.12 3.96
CA THR A 31 -49.67 17.11 4.77
C THR A 31 -49.83 15.81 3.95
N GLN A 32 -49.84 14.69 4.68
CA GLN A 32 -50.06 13.29 4.26
C GLN A 32 -51.52 12.96 3.93
N SER A 33 -51.75 11.88 3.18
CA SER A 33 -52.76 10.79 3.43
C SER A 33 -52.67 9.74 2.28
N THR A 34 -52.30 8.47 2.55
CA THR A 34 -53.17 7.26 2.70
C THR A 34 -54.08 6.98 1.49
N SER A 35 -54.32 5.78 0.96
CA SER A 35 -53.90 4.37 1.15
C SER A 35 -54.70 3.51 0.14
N THR A 36 -54.43 2.19 0.10
CA THR A 36 -55.27 1.07 -0.46
C THR A 36 -55.35 0.92 -1.99
N SER A 37 -55.44 -0.27 -2.62
CA SER A 37 -55.01 -1.67 -2.42
C SER A 37 -55.76 -2.47 -3.48
N SER A 38 -55.11 -3.29 -4.32
CA SER A 38 -55.73 -4.51 -4.89
C SER A 38 -54.71 -5.37 -5.65
N SER A 39 -54.64 -6.62 -5.20
CA SER A 39 -53.97 -7.80 -5.74
C SER A 39 -54.53 -8.28 -7.09
N SER A 40 -53.71 -8.90 -7.96
CA SER A 40 -53.71 -10.36 -8.18
C SER A 40 -52.78 -10.85 -9.32
N GLN A 41 -52.11 -11.98 -9.00
CA GLN A 41 -51.70 -13.12 -9.85
C GLN A 41 -50.53 -13.03 -10.85
N GLN A 42 -49.41 -13.59 -10.38
CA GLN A 42 -48.62 -14.70 -10.96
C GLN A 42 -48.43 -14.78 -12.49
N SER A 43 -47.18 -14.63 -12.93
CA SER A 43 -46.52 -15.64 -13.77
C SER A 43 -45.00 -15.66 -13.55
N LYS A 44 -44.45 -16.86 -13.68
CA LYS A 44 -43.11 -17.29 -13.28
C LYS A 44 -42.04 -16.83 -14.28
N GLY A 45 -40.87 -16.45 -13.78
CA GLY A 45 -39.68 -16.22 -14.60
C GLY A 45 -38.60 -15.44 -13.87
N SER A 46 -38.14 -15.93 -12.71
CA SER A 46 -37.07 -15.28 -11.96
C SER A 46 -35.71 -15.69 -12.53
N THR A 47 -35.20 -14.88 -13.46
CA THR A 47 -33.80 -14.91 -13.88
C THR A 47 -32.96 -14.40 -12.72
N THR A 48 -32.29 -15.31 -12.00
CA THR A 48 -31.31 -14.95 -10.99
C THR A 48 -30.15 -14.25 -11.68
N ILE A 49 -30.07 -12.93 -11.52
CA ILE A 49 -28.85 -12.16 -11.79
C ILE A 49 -27.86 -12.58 -10.71
N ILE A 50 -26.94 -13.48 -11.07
CA ILE A 50 -25.78 -13.81 -10.26
C ILE A 50 -24.81 -12.64 -10.42
N THR A 51 -24.87 -11.71 -9.47
CA THR A 51 -23.80 -10.74 -9.23
C THR A 51 -22.52 -11.54 -8.91
N PRO A 52 -21.37 -11.30 -9.57
CA PRO A 52 -20.15 -12.00 -9.21
C PRO A 52 -19.66 -11.44 -7.87
N GLU A 53 -19.90 -12.18 -6.80
CA GLU A 53 -19.19 -11.98 -5.54
C GLU A 53 -17.68 -12.08 -5.81
N SER A 54 -16.97 -10.98 -5.57
CA SER A 54 -15.52 -11.00 -5.39
C SER A 54 -15.16 -12.07 -4.35
N ARG A 55 -14.69 -13.23 -4.82
CA ARG A 55 -13.92 -14.15 -4.00
C ARG A 55 -12.61 -13.47 -3.61
N LYS A 56 -12.66 -12.64 -2.57
CA LYS A 56 -11.49 -12.41 -1.74
C LYS A 56 -11.09 -13.76 -1.17
N LYS A 57 -10.05 -14.38 -1.72
CA LYS A 57 -9.25 -15.36 -0.97
C LYS A 57 -8.63 -14.57 0.18
N THR A 58 -9.38 -14.45 1.28
CA THR A 58 -8.80 -14.01 2.56
C THR A 58 -7.83 -15.10 2.96
N ILE A 59 -6.54 -14.92 2.67
CA ILE A 59 -5.49 -15.67 3.35
C ILE A 59 -5.48 -15.09 4.77
N ILE A 60 -6.31 -15.66 5.64
CA ILE A 60 -6.29 -15.35 7.06
C ILE A 60 -4.97 -15.90 7.59
N SER A 61 -3.98 -15.04 7.77
CA SER A 61 -2.82 -15.33 8.60
C SER A 61 -3.30 -15.44 10.04
N LYS A 62 -3.78 -16.63 10.44
CA LYS A 62 -3.90 -16.96 11.86
C LYS A 62 -2.47 -17.07 12.42
N SER A 63 -1.96 -15.98 12.98
CA SER A 63 -0.79 -16.06 13.84
C SER A 63 -1.14 -16.95 15.05
N LEU A 64 -0.24 -17.87 15.38
CA LEU A 64 -0.25 -18.53 16.68
C LEU A 64 -0.08 -17.41 17.73
N SER A 65 -1.12 -17.16 18.51
CA SER A 65 -1.20 -16.03 19.43
C SER A 65 -0.08 -16.08 20.48
N ASN A 66 1.02 -15.40 20.20
CA ASN A 66 1.90 -14.92 21.25
C ASN A 66 1.17 -13.76 21.93
N ASN A 67 1.13 -13.74 23.26
CA ASN A 67 0.47 -12.70 24.08
C ASN A 67 0.89 -11.25 23.74
N ASP A 68 1.96 -11.07 22.96
CA ASP A 68 2.45 -9.77 22.49
C ASP A 68 1.72 -9.23 21.24
N ASP A 69 1.13 -10.08 20.37
CA ASP A 69 0.39 -9.63 19.17
C ASP A 69 -0.84 -8.79 19.53
N ASP A 70 -1.47 -9.10 20.67
CA ASP A 70 -2.61 -8.36 21.22
C ASP A 70 -2.26 -6.92 21.66
N LYS A 71 -0.97 -6.57 21.65
CA LYS A 71 -0.45 -5.26 22.04
C LYS A 71 0.35 -4.57 20.92
N ILE A 72 0.25 -5.07 19.69
CA ILE A 72 0.92 -4.51 18.53
C ILE A 72 -0.10 -3.81 17.63
N VAL A 73 0.23 -2.59 17.25
CA VAL A 73 -0.43 -1.82 16.20
C VAL A 73 0.58 -1.58 15.08
N TYR A 74 0.15 -1.78 13.84
CA TYR A 74 0.96 -1.51 12.67
C TYR A 74 0.61 -0.16 12.05
N ILE A 75 1.61 0.46 11.44
CA ILE A 75 1.46 1.60 10.54
C ILE A 75 1.90 1.12 9.14
N PRO A 76 0.96 0.86 8.22
CA PRO A 76 1.33 0.53 6.86
C PRO A 76 1.78 1.78 6.12
N GLU A 77 2.46 1.58 4.99
CA GLU A 77 2.79 2.65 4.03
C GLU A 77 3.62 3.78 4.65
N LEU A 78 4.53 3.44 5.57
CA LEU A 78 5.45 4.44 6.09
C LEU A 78 6.27 5.06 4.94
N PRO A 79 6.37 6.38 4.87
CA PRO A 79 7.07 7.08 3.80
C PRO A 79 8.57 7.02 4.03
N SER A 80 9.30 6.49 3.06
CA SER A 80 10.76 6.32 3.14
C SER A 80 11.56 7.62 2.90
N HIS A 81 10.95 8.64 2.31
CA HIS A 81 11.62 9.88 1.92
C HIS A 81 11.66 10.97 3.01
N ILE A 82 11.08 10.71 4.20
CA ILE A 82 10.88 11.74 5.23
C ILE A 82 12.03 11.83 6.22
N GLY A 83 12.79 10.76 6.39
CA GLY A 83 13.91 10.68 7.32
C GLY A 83 14.35 9.23 7.50
N ASN A 84 15.38 9.02 8.31
CA ASN A 84 15.74 7.67 8.72
C ASN A 84 14.72 7.10 9.74
N ASN A 85 14.81 5.79 10.02
CA ASN A 85 13.92 5.10 10.97
C ASN A 85 13.80 5.82 12.32
N GLN A 86 14.91 6.30 12.89
CA GLN A 86 14.92 6.94 14.22
C GLN A 86 14.20 8.29 14.23
N GLU A 87 14.39 9.10 13.19
CA GLU A 87 13.72 10.39 13.06
C GLU A 87 12.20 10.23 12.98
N ILE A 88 11.75 9.26 12.18
CA ILE A 88 10.32 8.95 12.03
C ILE A 88 9.76 8.38 13.35
N GLU A 89 10.48 7.49 14.02
CA GLU A 89 10.12 6.97 15.36
C GLU A 89 9.87 8.11 16.36
N ILE A 90 10.79 9.08 16.43
CA ILE A 90 10.69 10.24 17.33
C ILE A 90 9.51 11.14 16.95
N MET A 91 9.29 11.38 15.66
CA MET A 91 8.17 12.20 15.17
C MET A 91 6.82 11.59 15.57
N ILE A 92 6.64 10.29 15.31
CA ILE A 92 5.41 9.55 15.65
C ILE A 92 5.21 9.58 17.16
N LEU A 93 6.24 9.22 17.94
CA LEU A 93 6.15 9.19 19.40
C LEU A 93 5.77 10.55 19.98
N ARG A 94 6.39 11.64 19.52
CA ARG A 94 6.08 13.01 19.98
C ARG A 94 4.64 13.38 19.65
N LYS A 95 4.16 13.05 18.45
CA LYS A 95 2.79 13.35 18.03
C LYS A 95 1.77 12.59 18.88
N LEU A 96 2.02 11.30 19.13
CA LEU A 96 1.14 10.46 19.94
C LEU A 96 1.09 10.89 21.40
N LYS A 97 2.22 11.27 22.00
CA LYS A 97 2.24 11.83 23.36
C LYS A 97 1.39 13.09 23.49
N ASN A 98 1.48 13.99 22.51
CA ASN A 98 0.69 15.22 22.50
C ASN A 98 -0.81 14.99 22.32
N LEU A 99 -1.20 13.98 21.52
CA LEU A 99 -2.61 13.69 21.23
C LEU A 99 -3.30 12.91 22.35
N THR A 100 -2.63 11.90 22.90
CA THR A 100 -3.24 10.96 23.85
C THR A 100 -3.07 11.39 25.29
N GLY A 101 -2.08 12.24 25.60
CA GLY A 101 -1.77 12.69 26.96
C GLY A 101 -1.39 11.54 27.92
N LYS A 102 -1.20 10.32 27.41
CA LYS A 102 -0.97 9.09 28.17
C LYS A 102 0.31 8.39 27.70
N ASP A 103 1.00 7.73 28.63
CA ASP A 103 2.11 6.81 28.34
C ASP A 103 1.61 5.43 27.85
N ASN A 104 0.58 5.43 26.99
CA ASN A 104 -0.01 4.21 26.42
C ASN A 104 0.86 3.56 25.34
N VAL A 105 1.84 4.31 24.84
CA VAL A 105 2.82 3.87 23.84
C VAL A 105 4.12 3.50 24.54
N VAL A 106 4.47 2.23 24.48
CA VAL A 106 5.68 1.68 25.09
C VAL A 106 6.87 1.86 24.16
N VAL A 107 6.70 1.50 22.88
CA VAL A 107 7.76 1.53 21.86
C VAL A 107 7.17 1.89 20.50
N VAL A 108 7.92 2.67 19.72
CA VAL A 108 7.72 2.84 18.27
C VAL A 108 8.97 2.32 17.57
N LYS A 109 8.79 1.50 16.54
CA LYS A 109 9.85 1.03 15.64
C LYS A 109 9.45 1.25 14.20
N CYS A 110 10.34 1.80 13.39
CA CYS A 110 10.08 2.02 11.96
C CYS A 110 11.04 1.20 11.10
N TYR A 111 10.51 0.67 10.01
CA TYR A 111 11.24 -0.05 8.98
C TYR A 111 10.89 0.59 7.64
N THR A 112 11.52 1.71 7.30
CA THR A 112 11.23 2.51 6.08
C THR A 112 11.38 1.71 4.80
N ASP A 113 12.34 0.80 4.74
CA ASP A 113 12.59 -0.04 3.55
C ASP A 113 11.41 -0.99 3.29
N LEU A 114 10.75 -1.47 4.36
CA LEU A 114 9.46 -2.17 4.29
C LEU A 114 8.29 -1.20 4.33
N GLY A 115 8.52 0.07 4.67
CA GLY A 115 7.52 1.08 5.07
C GLY A 115 6.43 0.50 5.96
N ILE A 116 6.89 -0.10 7.05
CA ILE A 116 6.07 -0.57 8.15
C ILE A 116 6.55 0.12 9.41
N GLY A 117 5.62 0.69 10.18
CA GLY A 117 5.82 1.08 11.57
C GLY A 117 5.17 0.07 12.50
N VAL A 118 5.74 -0.10 13.67
CA VAL A 118 5.23 -0.93 14.74
C VAL A 118 5.13 -0.09 16.00
N ILE A 119 3.96 -0.10 16.62
CA ILE A 119 3.72 0.51 17.92
C ILE A 119 3.38 -0.60 18.90
N LYS A 120 4.19 -0.73 19.94
CA LYS A 120 3.85 -1.56 21.10
C LYS A 120 3.09 -0.71 22.12
N VAL A 121 1.89 -1.13 22.45
CA VAL A 121 1.03 -0.44 23.42
C VAL A 121 0.94 -1.21 24.74
N SER A 122 0.48 -0.54 25.79
CA SER A 122 0.45 -1.11 27.15
C SER A 122 -0.59 -2.22 27.31
N SER A 123 -1.72 -2.13 26.61
CA SER A 123 -2.84 -3.06 26.73
C SER A 123 -3.59 -3.30 25.40
N LYS A 124 -4.38 -4.37 25.35
CA LYS A 124 -5.29 -4.66 24.22
C LYS A 124 -6.33 -3.55 24.01
N LYS A 125 -6.82 -2.94 25.10
CA LYS A 125 -7.74 -1.80 25.02
C LYS A 125 -7.09 -0.60 24.32
N ASP A 126 -5.80 -0.36 24.57
CA ASP A 126 -5.08 0.69 23.85
C ASP A 126 -4.93 0.33 22.37
N LYS A 127 -4.66 -0.93 22.02
CA LYS A 127 -4.63 -1.38 20.62
C LYS A 127 -5.95 -1.08 19.92
N GLU A 128 -7.08 -1.42 20.55
CA GLU A 128 -8.42 -1.15 20.03
C GLU A 128 -8.69 0.35 19.88
N TYR A 129 -8.27 1.19 20.84
CA TYR A 129 -8.35 2.65 20.71
C TYR A 129 -7.59 3.17 19.48
N PHE A 130 -6.36 2.71 19.26
CA PHE A 130 -5.56 3.13 18.10
C PHE A 130 -6.22 2.77 16.77
N ILE A 131 -6.77 1.56 16.67
CA ILE A 131 -7.32 1.03 15.41
C ILE A 131 -8.72 1.57 15.11
N ASN A 132 -9.57 1.69 16.14
CA ASN A 132 -11.00 1.96 15.94
C ASN A 132 -11.43 3.39 16.32
N GLU A 133 -10.70 4.06 17.22
CA GLU A 133 -11.08 5.41 17.67
C GLU A 133 -10.15 6.48 17.09
N LEU A 134 -8.84 6.26 17.16
CA LEU A 134 -7.86 7.20 16.62
C LEU A 134 -7.77 7.06 15.09
N GLU A 135 -7.71 5.82 14.58
CA GLU A 135 -7.64 5.39 13.17
C GLU A 135 -6.45 5.92 12.35
N SER A 136 -6.17 7.22 12.43
CA SER A 136 -5.12 7.91 11.70
C SER A 136 -4.66 9.18 12.41
N ILE A 137 -3.45 9.65 12.08
CA ILE A 137 -2.97 10.97 12.51
C ILE A 137 -2.23 11.70 11.39
N VAL A 138 -2.36 13.02 11.38
CA VAL A 138 -1.52 13.90 10.55
C VAL A 138 -0.17 14.08 11.24
N LEU A 139 0.85 13.43 10.69
CA LEU A 139 2.22 13.47 11.21
C LEU A 139 2.94 14.77 10.83
N ASP A 140 2.79 15.22 9.57
CA ASP A 140 3.32 16.49 9.07
C ASP A 140 2.32 17.14 8.11
N ALA A 141 1.60 18.15 8.59
CA ALA A 141 0.59 18.86 7.79
C ALA A 141 1.20 19.64 6.61
N LYS A 142 2.45 20.11 6.71
CA LYS A 142 3.11 20.85 5.63
C LYS A 142 3.42 19.94 4.44
N ARG A 143 3.71 18.67 4.73
CA ARG A 143 3.99 17.63 3.73
C ARG A 143 2.74 16.79 3.39
N GLY A 144 1.58 17.12 3.96
CA GLY A 144 0.36 16.34 3.80
C GLY A 144 0.49 14.91 4.33
N LEU A 145 1.39 14.66 5.29
CA LEU A 145 1.65 13.31 5.75
C LEU A 145 0.63 12.85 6.77
N MET A 146 -0.11 11.80 6.41
CA MET A 146 -1.00 11.06 7.29
C MET A 146 -0.47 9.64 7.47
N ILE A 147 -0.56 9.12 8.68
CA ILE A 147 -0.37 7.69 8.96
C ILE A 147 -1.67 7.09 9.46
N VAL A 148 -1.88 5.82 9.16
CA VAL A 148 -3.07 5.06 9.60
C VAL A 148 -2.64 3.92 10.52
N PHE A 149 -3.54 3.46 11.38
CA PHE A 149 -3.30 2.38 12.32
C PHE A 149 -4.11 1.15 11.94
N VAL A 150 -3.45 -0.01 11.90
CA VAL A 150 -4.09 -1.29 11.59
C VAL A 150 -3.67 -2.37 12.58
N GLY A 151 -4.54 -3.35 12.81
CA GLY A 151 -4.27 -4.44 13.73
C GLY A 151 -3.43 -5.57 13.15
N GLU A 152 -3.46 -5.71 11.82
CA GLU A 152 -2.79 -6.76 11.07
C GLU A 152 -2.22 -6.18 9.77
N ILE A 153 -1.16 -6.81 9.26
CA ILE A 153 -0.52 -6.40 8.01
C ILE A 153 -0.11 -7.62 7.21
N GLU A 154 -0.32 -7.56 5.90
CA GLU A 154 0.16 -8.59 4.98
C GLU A 154 1.67 -8.45 4.77
N LEU A 155 2.39 -9.55 5.00
CA LEU A 155 3.84 -9.64 4.85
C LEU A 155 4.18 -10.45 3.58
N ILE A 156 3.74 -9.91 2.45
CA ILE A 156 3.89 -10.54 1.14
C ILE A 156 5.14 -10.00 0.45
N SER A 157 6.00 -10.89 -0.03
CA SER A 157 7.13 -10.53 -0.89
C SER A 157 7.03 -11.27 -2.22
N TYR A 158 7.77 -10.80 -3.22
CA TYR A 158 7.83 -11.42 -4.53
C TYR A 158 9.25 -11.83 -4.86
N ILE A 159 9.40 -13.02 -5.43
CA ILE A 159 10.66 -13.57 -5.90
C ILE A 159 10.57 -13.66 -7.41
N VAL A 160 11.48 -12.97 -8.09
CA VAL A 160 11.51 -12.88 -9.55
C VAL A 160 12.73 -13.61 -10.08
N LEU A 161 12.50 -14.62 -10.91
CA LEU A 161 13.53 -15.28 -11.71
C LEU A 161 13.59 -14.66 -13.11
N ASP A 162 14.72 -14.85 -13.81
CA ASP A 162 14.85 -14.43 -15.21
C ASP A 162 13.73 -15.09 -16.04
N PRO A 163 12.87 -14.30 -16.74
CA PRO A 163 11.78 -14.83 -17.56
C PRO A 163 12.24 -15.71 -18.72
N LYS A 164 13.54 -15.71 -19.07
CA LYS A 164 14.12 -16.56 -20.11
C LYS A 164 14.48 -17.97 -19.63
N THR A 165 14.35 -18.22 -18.33
CA THR A 165 14.60 -19.53 -17.71
C THR A 165 13.57 -20.54 -18.18
N LYS A 166 14.02 -21.70 -18.68
CA LYS A 166 13.13 -22.76 -19.19
C LYS A 166 12.60 -23.68 -18.08
N ASP A 167 13.49 -24.09 -17.17
CA ASP A 167 13.18 -25.04 -16.10
C ASP A 167 12.97 -24.28 -14.79
N LEU A 168 11.80 -23.66 -14.66
CA LEU A 168 11.43 -22.94 -13.45
C LEU A 168 11.25 -23.89 -12.27
N PRO A 169 11.69 -23.50 -11.06
CA PRO A 169 11.51 -24.31 -9.87
C PRO A 169 10.03 -24.37 -9.49
N SER A 170 9.65 -25.42 -8.77
CA SER A 170 8.35 -25.49 -8.12
C SER A 170 8.26 -24.50 -6.95
N ALA A 171 7.04 -24.13 -6.56
CA ALA A 171 6.84 -23.25 -5.42
C ALA A 171 7.38 -23.83 -4.09
N ASP A 172 7.36 -25.16 -3.93
CA ASP A 172 7.96 -25.83 -2.77
C ASP A 172 9.49 -25.71 -2.75
N GLU A 173 10.16 -25.81 -3.91
CA GLU A 173 11.61 -25.58 -4.00
C GLU A 173 11.97 -24.12 -3.66
N VAL A 174 11.19 -23.17 -4.15
CA VAL A 174 11.36 -21.75 -3.82
C VAL A 174 11.17 -21.51 -2.31
N ALA A 175 10.13 -22.09 -1.71
CA ALA A 175 9.89 -21.99 -0.27
C ALA A 175 11.02 -22.61 0.57
N GLN A 176 11.53 -23.78 0.17
CA GLN A 176 12.66 -24.41 0.85
C GLN A 176 13.92 -23.55 0.75
N GLN A 177 14.20 -22.98 -0.42
CA GLN A 177 15.38 -22.15 -0.59
C GLN A 177 15.25 -20.83 0.17
N TRP A 178 14.06 -20.23 0.23
CA TRP A 178 13.77 -19.09 1.12
C TRP A 178 14.13 -19.39 2.57
N MET A 179 13.63 -20.51 3.11
CA MET A 179 13.93 -20.93 4.48
C MET A 179 15.43 -21.10 4.73
N ARG A 180 16.15 -21.69 3.78
CA ARG A 180 17.60 -21.91 3.88
C ARG A 180 18.38 -20.60 3.84
N SER A 181 18.07 -19.72 2.88
CA SER A 181 18.77 -18.45 2.68
C SER A 181 18.60 -17.51 3.88
N TYR A 182 17.39 -17.45 4.43
CA TYR A 182 17.05 -16.47 5.48
C TYR A 182 16.98 -17.06 6.89
N LYS A 183 17.19 -18.38 7.04
CA LYS A 183 17.07 -19.11 8.31
C LYS A 183 15.72 -18.86 8.99
N THR A 184 14.65 -18.95 8.20
CA THR A 184 13.28 -18.67 8.62
C THR A 184 12.47 -19.95 8.75
N SER A 185 11.32 -19.84 9.40
CA SER A 185 10.30 -20.89 9.42
C SER A 185 9.68 -21.09 8.03
N ARG A 186 8.93 -22.17 7.84
CA ARG A 186 8.18 -22.37 6.58
C ARG A 186 7.25 -21.17 6.34
N PRO A 187 7.26 -20.55 5.15
CA PRO A 187 6.33 -19.47 4.85
C PRO A 187 4.88 -19.95 4.96
N LEU A 188 3.96 -19.01 5.21
CA LEU A 188 2.52 -19.29 5.25
C LEU A 188 2.02 -19.80 3.90
N SER A 189 2.53 -19.23 2.81
CA SER A 189 2.31 -19.71 1.46
C SER A 189 3.48 -19.35 0.55
N CYS A 190 3.64 -20.13 -0.51
CA CYS A 190 4.49 -19.80 -1.65
C CYS A 190 3.77 -20.28 -2.90
N ASP A 191 3.46 -19.36 -3.80
CA ASP A 191 2.62 -19.62 -4.96
C ASP A 191 3.22 -18.96 -6.20
N VAL A 192 3.03 -19.59 -7.37
CA VAL A 192 3.30 -18.90 -8.65
C VAL A 192 2.28 -17.78 -8.80
N LEU A 193 2.75 -16.58 -9.14
CA LEU A 193 1.90 -15.37 -9.19
C LEU A 193 0.75 -15.52 -10.17
N SER A 194 1.04 -15.97 -11.39
CA SER A 194 0.02 -16.28 -12.40
C SER A 194 0.60 -17.17 -13.50
N VAL A 195 -0.28 -17.83 -14.25
CA VAL A 195 0.10 -18.63 -15.43
C VAL A 195 0.79 -17.78 -16.50
N GLN A 196 0.46 -16.49 -16.60
CA GLN A 196 1.05 -15.55 -17.57
C GLN A 196 2.42 -15.03 -17.14
N PHE A 197 2.77 -15.16 -15.86
CA PHE A 197 4.04 -14.75 -15.26
C PHE A 197 4.60 -15.88 -14.36
N PRO A 198 4.94 -17.04 -14.95
CA PRO A 198 5.27 -18.24 -14.17
C PRO A 198 6.62 -18.13 -13.44
N ASN A 199 7.47 -17.18 -13.84
CA ASN A 199 8.79 -16.91 -13.25
C ASN A 199 8.72 -16.04 -11.99
N ILE A 200 7.52 -15.62 -11.56
CA ILE A 200 7.32 -14.76 -10.39
C ILE A 200 6.56 -15.56 -9.33
N PHE A 201 7.12 -15.61 -8.13
CA PHE A 201 6.54 -16.29 -6.99
C PHE A 201 6.13 -15.27 -5.93
N GLN A 202 4.93 -15.44 -5.39
CA GLN A 202 4.47 -14.72 -4.21
C GLN A 202 4.80 -15.56 -2.97
N ILE A 203 5.34 -14.93 -1.93
CA ILE A 203 5.63 -15.59 -0.65
C ILE A 203 5.06 -14.78 0.50
N ALA A 204 4.28 -15.43 1.36
CA ALA A 204 3.73 -14.84 2.58
C ALA A 204 4.52 -15.32 3.80
N THR A 205 5.19 -14.41 4.50
CA THR A 205 6.00 -14.76 5.69
C THR A 205 5.18 -14.73 6.98
N GLN A 206 5.65 -15.43 8.02
CA GLN A 206 4.92 -15.52 9.29
C GLN A 206 5.05 -14.28 10.17
N SER A 207 6.20 -13.60 10.13
CA SER A 207 6.49 -12.50 11.05
C SER A 207 7.31 -11.40 10.41
N LEU A 208 7.11 -10.17 10.91
CA LEU A 208 7.87 -9.01 10.47
C LEU A 208 9.35 -9.15 10.82
N ASP A 209 9.67 -9.75 11.96
CA ASP A 209 11.06 -9.96 12.40
C ASP A 209 11.85 -10.85 11.44
N GLU A 210 11.22 -11.89 10.89
CA GLU A 210 11.83 -12.72 9.84
C GLU A 210 12.13 -11.88 8.59
N LEU A 211 11.17 -11.05 8.17
CA LEU A 211 11.31 -10.19 6.99
C LEU A 211 12.44 -9.16 7.18
N VAL A 212 12.50 -8.52 8.35
CA VAL A 212 13.52 -7.52 8.70
C VAL A 212 14.93 -8.11 8.66
N ARG A 213 15.10 -9.35 9.15
CA ARG A 213 16.40 -10.05 9.06
C ARG A 213 16.78 -10.40 7.63
N ALA A 214 15.79 -10.68 6.78
CA ALA A 214 15.99 -11.09 5.39
C ALA A 214 16.38 -9.94 4.45
N MET A 215 15.98 -8.71 4.76
CA MET A 215 16.13 -7.55 3.86
C MET A 215 17.55 -7.28 3.32
N SER A 216 18.58 -7.70 4.06
CA SER A 216 19.98 -7.48 3.69
C SER A 216 20.45 -8.37 2.53
N ILE A 217 19.71 -9.42 2.19
CA ILE A 217 20.03 -10.35 1.10
C ILE A 217 18.89 -10.28 0.09
N LYS A 218 19.01 -9.38 -0.89
CA LYS A 218 17.98 -9.18 -1.94
C LYS A 218 18.12 -10.14 -3.10
N ASP A 219 19.29 -10.73 -3.27
CA ASP A 219 19.58 -11.66 -4.35
C ASP A 219 20.07 -12.98 -3.78
N PHE A 220 19.50 -14.08 -4.24
CA PHE A 220 19.96 -15.43 -3.91
C PHE A 220 19.76 -16.38 -5.08
N SER A 221 20.39 -17.55 -5.00
CA SER A 221 20.29 -18.57 -6.05
C SER A 221 19.33 -19.69 -5.68
N ILE A 222 18.54 -20.12 -6.66
CA ILE A 222 17.65 -21.29 -6.59
C ILE A 222 18.04 -22.21 -7.73
N ASN A 223 18.53 -23.41 -7.46
CA ASN A 223 18.96 -24.36 -8.51
C ASN A 223 19.88 -23.70 -9.57
N HIS A 224 20.86 -22.89 -9.12
CA HIS A 224 21.79 -22.10 -9.97
C HIS A 224 21.17 -20.94 -10.77
N MET A 225 19.87 -20.67 -10.62
CA MET A 225 19.20 -19.51 -11.19
C MET A 225 19.31 -18.32 -10.24
N PHE A 226 19.52 -17.13 -10.80
CA PHE A 226 19.50 -15.88 -10.04
C PHE A 226 18.07 -15.45 -9.78
N ALA A 227 17.75 -15.17 -8.51
CA ALA A 227 16.46 -14.66 -8.07
C ALA A 227 16.65 -13.32 -7.36
N THR A 228 15.80 -12.34 -7.70
CA THR A 228 15.72 -11.06 -6.99
C THR A 228 14.46 -11.00 -6.16
N VAL A 229 14.59 -10.52 -4.93
CA VAL A 229 13.50 -10.39 -3.96
C VAL A 229 13.02 -8.96 -3.84
N TYR A 230 11.72 -8.80 -4.00
CA TYR A 230 10.98 -7.56 -3.77
C TYR A 230 10.21 -7.71 -2.46
N PHE A 231 10.88 -7.33 -1.36
CA PHE A 231 10.31 -7.38 -0.02
C PHE A 231 9.14 -6.42 0.14
N ARG A 232 8.01 -6.89 0.71
CA ARG A 232 6.78 -6.11 0.96
C ARG A 232 6.40 -5.16 -0.19
N ALA A 233 6.39 -5.70 -1.41
CA ALA A 233 6.05 -4.94 -2.61
C ALA A 233 4.54 -5.01 -2.90
N ASP A 234 4.01 -3.97 -3.52
CA ASP A 234 2.70 -3.99 -4.17
C ASP A 234 2.81 -4.74 -5.49
N CYS A 235 1.82 -5.56 -5.81
CA CYS A 235 1.73 -6.24 -7.10
C CYS A 235 0.46 -5.82 -7.81
N SER A 236 0.61 -5.39 -9.06
CA SER A 236 -0.51 -4.94 -9.87
C SER A 236 -0.33 -5.32 -11.32
N PHE A 237 -1.45 -5.32 -12.03
CA PHE A 237 -1.51 -5.70 -13.44
C PHE A 237 -2.12 -4.59 -14.28
N LEU A 238 -1.65 -4.49 -15.51
CA LEU A 238 -2.27 -3.71 -16.57
C LEU A 238 -2.66 -4.66 -17.70
N GLU A 239 -3.85 -4.50 -18.26
CA GLU A 239 -4.38 -5.32 -19.36
C GLU A 239 -4.68 -4.45 -20.58
N ASN A 240 -4.92 -5.10 -21.72
CA ASN A 240 -5.21 -4.47 -23.01
C ASN A 240 -4.06 -3.57 -23.51
N LEU A 241 -2.83 -3.86 -23.10
CA LEU A 241 -1.65 -3.14 -23.56
C LEU A 241 -1.38 -3.45 -25.04
N PRO A 242 -1.17 -2.41 -25.88
CA PRO A 242 -0.75 -2.62 -27.25
C PRO A 242 0.58 -3.38 -27.31
N ARG A 243 0.72 -4.30 -28.29
CA ARG A 243 1.96 -5.08 -28.49
C ARG A 243 3.21 -4.24 -28.74
N THR A 244 3.01 -3.00 -29.21
CA THR A 244 4.06 -2.02 -29.47
C THR A 244 4.65 -1.44 -28.19
N VAL A 245 3.93 -1.49 -27.07
CA VAL A 245 4.38 -0.96 -25.79
C VAL A 245 5.62 -1.71 -25.31
N THR A 246 6.65 -0.98 -24.93
CA THR A 246 7.86 -1.53 -24.33
C THR A 246 7.84 -1.41 -22.81
N GLN A 247 8.64 -2.25 -22.15
CA GLN A 247 8.85 -2.16 -20.71
C GLN A 247 9.42 -0.79 -20.29
N ASP A 248 10.27 -0.19 -21.12
CA ASP A 248 10.83 1.14 -20.87
C ASP A 248 9.77 2.24 -20.94
N GLN A 249 8.81 2.12 -21.88
CA GLN A 249 7.68 3.04 -21.95
C GLN A 249 6.82 2.96 -20.69
N LEU A 250 6.51 1.73 -20.24
CA LEU A 250 5.80 1.52 -18.97
C LEU A 250 6.57 2.10 -17.78
N ARG A 251 7.88 1.84 -17.69
CA ARG A 251 8.73 2.37 -16.61
C ARG A 251 8.74 3.89 -16.61
N LYS A 252 8.89 4.53 -17.77
CA LYS A 252 8.88 5.99 -17.90
C LYS A 252 7.54 6.57 -17.48
N ALA A 253 6.44 6.01 -17.97
CA ALA A 253 5.09 6.47 -17.62
C ALA A 253 4.84 6.37 -16.11
N ILE A 254 5.20 5.24 -15.48
CA ILE A 254 5.07 5.07 -14.02
C ILE A 254 5.95 6.07 -13.28
N THR A 255 7.22 6.24 -13.70
CA THR A 255 8.18 7.18 -13.08
C THR A 255 7.64 8.60 -13.08
N VAL A 256 7.08 9.06 -14.22
CA VAL A 256 6.45 10.37 -14.34
C VAL A 256 5.25 10.49 -13.40
N GLN A 257 4.39 9.47 -13.38
CA GLN A 257 3.17 9.49 -12.58
C GLN A 257 3.41 9.49 -11.06
N VAL A 258 4.48 8.82 -10.60
CA VAL A 258 4.87 8.87 -9.19
C VAL A 258 5.69 10.11 -8.84
N GLU A 259 5.90 11.01 -9.80
CA GLU A 259 6.66 12.26 -9.65
C GLU A 259 8.11 12.04 -9.15
N GLU A 260 8.72 10.92 -9.56
CA GLU A 260 10.10 10.60 -9.22
C GLU A 260 11.03 10.91 -10.40
N LYS A 261 12.27 11.32 -10.13
CA LYS A 261 13.25 11.58 -11.19
C LYS A 261 13.64 10.30 -11.92
N THR A 262 13.87 9.24 -11.15
CA THR A 262 14.29 7.93 -11.64
C THR A 262 13.88 6.87 -10.62
N LEU A 263 13.33 5.75 -11.10
CA LEU A 263 13.05 4.56 -10.27
C LEU A 263 14.10 3.49 -10.50
N LEU A 264 14.73 3.03 -9.40
CA LEU A 264 15.69 1.93 -9.43
C LEU A 264 14.99 0.61 -9.81
N GLU A 265 15.71 -0.31 -10.44
CA GLU A 265 15.19 -1.63 -10.79
C GLU A 265 14.81 -2.45 -9.54
N THR A 266 15.56 -2.28 -8.45
CA THR A 266 15.28 -2.89 -7.15
C THR A 266 14.03 -2.33 -6.46
N SER A 267 13.53 -1.17 -6.91
CA SER A 267 12.31 -0.54 -6.41
C SER A 267 11.09 -0.76 -7.30
N LEU A 268 11.30 -1.06 -8.58
CA LEU A 268 10.23 -1.28 -9.53
C LEU A 268 10.64 -2.35 -10.54
N TYR A 269 9.93 -3.47 -10.50
CA TYR A 269 9.98 -4.50 -11.53
C TYR A 269 8.78 -4.36 -12.46
N ILE A 270 9.00 -4.56 -13.75
CA ILE A 270 7.95 -4.63 -14.76
C ILE A 270 8.26 -5.82 -15.65
N GLN A 271 7.27 -6.65 -15.95
CA GLN A 271 7.37 -7.65 -17.00
C GLN A 271 6.15 -7.55 -17.90
N HIS A 272 6.39 -7.32 -19.20
CA HIS A 272 5.35 -7.19 -20.21
C HIS A 272 5.22 -8.50 -21.00
N ASN A 273 4.05 -9.14 -20.89
CA ASN A 273 3.65 -10.22 -21.78
C ASN A 273 2.94 -9.63 -23.01
N LYS A 274 3.71 -9.42 -24.09
CA LYS A 274 3.20 -8.82 -25.34
C LYS A 274 2.14 -9.68 -26.03
N GLU A 275 2.20 -11.00 -25.86
CA GLU A 275 1.27 -11.90 -26.54
C GLU A 275 -0.13 -11.81 -25.92
N ALA A 276 -0.17 -11.83 -24.58
CA ALA A 276 -1.40 -11.69 -23.80
C ALA A 276 -1.85 -10.22 -23.64
N GLY A 277 -1.01 -9.25 -24.00
CA GLY A 277 -1.32 -7.83 -23.90
C GLY A 277 -1.47 -7.34 -22.47
N ASN A 278 -0.65 -7.87 -21.55
CA ASN A 278 -0.69 -7.49 -20.15
C ASN A 278 0.70 -7.37 -19.53
N ALA A 279 0.80 -6.59 -18.47
CA ALA A 279 2.03 -6.41 -17.72
C ALA A 279 1.78 -6.60 -16.24
N VAL A 280 2.77 -7.14 -15.55
CA VAL A 280 2.86 -7.15 -14.09
C VAL A 280 3.84 -6.06 -13.66
N ILE A 281 3.48 -5.37 -12.58
CA ILE A 281 4.27 -4.33 -11.95
C ILE A 281 4.41 -4.70 -10.48
N LEU A 282 5.66 -4.88 -10.03
CA LEU A 282 6.01 -5.04 -8.62
C LEU A 282 6.69 -3.75 -8.15
N ALA A 283 6.09 -3.07 -7.19
CA ALA A 283 6.55 -1.78 -6.69
C ALA A 283 6.91 -1.88 -5.20
N SER A 284 8.19 -1.70 -4.89
CA SER A 284 8.67 -1.58 -3.51
C SER A 284 9.05 -0.13 -3.19
N GLU A 285 9.14 0.17 -1.90
CA GLU A 285 9.68 1.38 -1.31
C GLU A 285 9.38 2.72 -2.04
N VAL A 286 10.27 3.12 -2.96
CA VAL A 286 10.25 4.40 -3.69
C VAL A 286 9.10 4.46 -4.69
N ALA A 287 8.72 3.31 -5.26
CA ALA A 287 7.59 3.23 -6.17
C ALA A 287 6.24 3.15 -5.43
N ARG A 288 6.17 3.23 -4.09
CA ARG A 288 4.90 3.07 -3.36
C ARG A 288 3.80 4.07 -3.66
N LYS A 289 4.12 5.24 -4.20
CA LYS A 289 3.07 6.14 -4.75
C LYS A 289 2.28 5.44 -5.86
N TRP A 290 2.86 4.45 -6.53
CA TRP A 290 2.14 3.57 -7.45
C TRP A 290 1.01 2.81 -6.77
N THR A 291 1.17 2.42 -5.50
CA THR A 291 0.15 1.71 -4.72
C THR A 291 -1.15 2.51 -4.62
N SER A 292 -1.06 3.83 -4.45
CA SER A 292 -2.24 4.72 -4.41
C SER A 292 -2.80 5.09 -5.79
N CYS A 293 -2.06 4.83 -6.87
CA CYS A 293 -2.54 5.07 -8.23
C CYS A 293 -3.57 4.00 -8.65
N SER A 294 -4.66 4.42 -9.29
CA SER A 294 -5.71 3.51 -9.80
C SER A 294 -5.56 3.14 -11.27
N SER A 295 -4.71 3.85 -12.01
CA SER A 295 -4.49 3.66 -13.45
C SER A 295 -3.13 4.20 -13.88
N LEU A 296 -2.70 3.88 -15.10
CA LEU A 296 -1.54 4.43 -15.78
C LEU A 296 -1.99 5.19 -17.03
N GLU A 297 -1.53 6.42 -17.22
CA GLU A 297 -1.64 7.09 -18.51
C GLU A 297 -0.41 6.80 -19.37
N LEU A 298 -0.63 6.30 -20.59
CA LEU A 298 0.42 5.99 -21.55
C LEU A 298 -0.06 6.36 -22.96
N ASP A 299 0.70 7.21 -23.64
CA ASP A 299 0.41 7.71 -25.00
C ASP A 299 -1.04 8.25 -25.15
N GLY A 300 -1.52 8.98 -24.13
CA GLY A 300 -2.88 9.55 -24.10
C GLY A 300 -4.01 8.54 -23.88
N ARG A 301 -3.67 7.29 -23.51
CA ARG A 301 -4.64 6.25 -23.13
C ARG A 301 -4.50 5.92 -21.65
N VAL A 302 -5.62 5.67 -20.99
CA VAL A 302 -5.67 5.28 -19.58
C VAL A 302 -5.84 3.77 -19.47
N PHE A 303 -4.93 3.14 -18.73
CA PHE A 303 -4.94 1.71 -18.42
C PHE A 303 -5.24 1.52 -16.95
N THR A 304 -6.36 0.86 -16.61
CA THR A 304 -6.74 0.64 -15.21
C THR A 304 -5.80 -0.35 -14.52
N LYS A 305 -5.34 -0.01 -13.31
CA LYS A 305 -4.56 -0.89 -12.46
C LYS A 305 -5.47 -1.96 -11.85
N LYS A 306 -5.08 -3.24 -11.99
CA LYS A 306 -5.80 -4.38 -11.42
C LYS A 306 -4.96 -5.08 -10.35
N GLN A 307 -5.66 -5.67 -9.38
CA GLN A 307 -5.05 -6.47 -8.30
C GLN A 307 -4.89 -7.95 -8.67
N SER A 308 -5.58 -8.39 -9.71
CA SER A 308 -5.48 -9.75 -10.27
C SER A 308 -5.78 -9.71 -11.77
N LEU A 309 -5.27 -10.69 -12.50
CA LEU A 309 -5.62 -10.96 -13.89
C LEU A 309 -6.95 -11.71 -13.93
N ALA A 310 -7.81 -11.34 -14.89
CA ALA A 310 -9.08 -12.02 -15.13
C ALA A 310 -8.91 -13.34 -15.89
#